data_AF-A0A951JQY4-F1
#
_entry.id   AF-A0A951JQY4-F1
#
_cell.length_a   1.000
_cell.length_b   1.000
_cell.length_c   1.000
_cell.angle_alpha   90.00
_cell.angle_beta   90.00
_cell.angle_gamma   90.00
#
_symmetry.space_group_name_H-M   'P 1'
#
loop_
_entity.id
_entity.type
_entity.pdbx_description
1 polymer ?
#
loop_
_entity_poly.entity_id
_entity_poly.type
_entity_poly.pdbx_seq_one_letter_code
_entity_poly.pdbx_strand_id
1 'polypeptide(L)'
;MRRSSVGTGLLVVLLGTACVGPTEKEINDSLDAQLRSVAGDWTSVATGQNPVRLEFRLQEGAGGQVSGTGTAKEENAAAPVPITVSGTYQRPALSLTFDGIVYEGQSVQGAIQGSYTSVGGVSTTLRLTRPGWSRDIPILLQEK
;
A
#
# COMPACT_ATOMS: atom_id res chain seq x y z
N MET A 1 27.56 -3.03 79.21
CA MET A 1 26.19 -3.46 79.56
C MET A 1 25.33 -3.46 78.30
N ARG A 2 24.48 -4.48 78.17
CA ARG A 2 23.52 -4.83 77.08
C ARG A 2 22.82 -3.60 76.45
N ARG A 3 22.46 -3.61 75.16
CA ARG A 3 21.33 -4.38 74.58
C ARG A 3 21.46 -4.65 73.08
N SER A 4 21.20 -5.90 72.71
CA SER A 4 20.77 -6.39 71.40
C SER A 4 19.36 -5.89 71.04
N SER A 5 19.05 -5.80 69.75
CA SER A 5 17.76 -6.23 69.16
C SER A 5 17.84 -6.30 67.63
N VAL A 6 17.41 -7.45 67.10
CA VAL A 6 17.21 -7.83 65.69
C VAL A 6 15.96 -7.14 65.14
N GLY A 7 15.93 -6.81 63.86
CA GLY A 7 14.75 -6.28 63.16
C GLY A 7 14.75 -6.61 61.67
N THR A 8 14.40 -7.84 61.33
CA THR A 8 13.96 -8.25 59.99
C THR A 8 12.60 -7.60 59.70
N GLY A 9 12.48 -6.86 58.60
CA GLY A 9 11.24 -6.23 58.16
C GLY A 9 11.03 -6.41 56.66
N LEU A 10 10.10 -7.32 56.33
CA LEU A 10 9.66 -7.76 55.01
C LEU A 10 8.80 -6.69 54.31
N LEU A 11 9.12 -6.46 53.03
CA LEU A 11 8.29 -6.10 51.86
C LEU A 11 6.84 -5.60 52.09
N VAL A 12 6.51 -4.42 51.56
CA VAL A 12 5.17 -4.15 50.99
C VAL A 12 5.33 -3.52 49.61
N VAL A 13 4.55 -4.09 48.69
CA VAL A 13 4.57 -3.98 47.24
C VAL A 13 3.93 -2.69 46.75
N LEU A 14 4.48 -2.21 45.62
CA LEU A 14 4.10 -1.05 44.82
C LEU A 14 2.61 -1.04 44.41
N LEU A 15 1.94 0.08 44.64
CA LEU A 15 0.72 0.46 43.91
C LEU A 15 0.92 1.86 43.31
N GLY A 16 1.70 1.90 42.24
CA GLY A 16 1.68 3.00 41.29
C GLY A 16 1.20 2.42 39.97
N THR A 17 -0.09 2.49 39.68
CA THR A 17 -0.57 2.34 38.30
C THR A 17 -0.06 3.55 37.54
N ALA A 18 1.15 3.46 37.01
CA ALA A 18 1.61 4.35 35.97
C ALA A 18 0.59 4.22 34.84
N CYS A 19 -0.12 5.30 34.53
CA CYS A 19 -0.64 5.49 33.18
C CYS A 19 0.59 5.53 32.28
N VAL A 20 1.03 4.36 31.82
CA VAL A 20 2.10 4.26 30.83
C VAL A 20 1.44 4.72 29.53
N GLY A 21 1.63 5.99 29.19
CA GLY A 21 1.36 6.47 27.84
C GLY A 21 2.17 5.63 26.84
N PRO A 22 1.75 5.60 25.57
CA PRO A 22 2.47 4.83 24.56
C PRO A 22 3.94 5.23 24.59
N THR A 23 4.80 4.23 24.65
CA THR A 23 6.24 4.42 24.63
C THR A 23 6.64 5.13 23.34
N GLU A 24 7.76 5.85 23.38
CA GLU A 24 8.30 6.51 22.19
C GLU A 24 8.50 5.54 21.02
N LYS A 25 8.79 4.27 21.33
CA LYS A 25 8.81 3.17 20.38
C LYS A 25 7.44 2.88 19.76
N GLU A 26 6.37 2.81 20.56
CA GLU A 26 4.99 2.61 20.05
C GLU A 26 4.50 3.81 19.23
N ILE A 27 4.90 5.02 19.60
CA ILE A 27 4.61 6.24 18.83
C ILE A 27 5.33 6.19 17.48
N ASN A 28 6.63 5.88 17.48
CA ASN A 28 7.42 5.78 16.25
C ASN A 28 6.97 4.61 15.36
N ASP A 29 6.66 3.44 15.94
CA ASP A 29 6.13 2.30 15.21
C ASP A 29 4.74 2.62 14.62
N SER A 30 3.90 3.41 15.32
CA SER A 30 2.60 3.85 14.80
C SER A 30 2.72 4.91 13.69
N LEU A 31 3.67 5.85 13.81
CA LEU A 31 3.97 6.83 12.77
C LEU A 31 4.60 6.16 11.55
N ASP A 32 5.48 5.18 11.76
CA ASP A 32 6.06 4.36 10.70
C ASP A 32 5.00 3.51 10.00
N ALA A 33 4.06 2.91 10.73
CA ALA A 33 2.95 2.17 10.15
C ALA A 33 1.99 3.08 9.37
N GLN A 34 1.68 4.27 9.90
CA GLN A 34 0.83 5.26 9.23
C GLN A 34 1.48 5.84 7.96
N LEU A 35 2.81 5.94 7.92
CA LEU A 35 3.53 6.47 6.77
C LEU A 35 3.88 5.42 5.72
N ARG A 36 3.75 4.11 6.01
CA ARG A 36 4.17 3.01 5.13
C ARG A 36 3.08 2.46 4.23
N SER A 37 1.81 2.60 4.57
CA SER A 37 0.73 1.91 3.86
C SER A 37 0.58 2.34 2.39
N VAL A 38 0.34 1.38 1.50
CA VAL A 38 -0.26 1.57 0.17
C VAL A 38 -1.70 1.03 0.09
N ALA A 39 -2.21 0.47 1.19
CA ALA A 39 -3.62 0.07 1.27
C ALA A 39 -4.52 1.30 1.23
N GLY A 40 -5.62 1.20 0.48
CA GLY A 40 -6.52 2.33 0.24
C GLY A 40 -7.06 2.33 -1.18
N ASP A 41 -7.81 3.37 -1.50
CA ASP A 41 -8.37 3.58 -2.83
C ASP A 41 -7.36 4.33 -3.71
N TRP A 42 -7.23 3.90 -4.97
CA TRP A 42 -6.27 4.41 -5.94
C TRP A 42 -6.97 4.79 -7.23
N THR A 43 -6.38 5.76 -7.93
CA THR A 43 -6.77 6.12 -9.29
C THR A 43 -5.57 6.39 -10.16
N SER A 44 -5.74 6.26 -11.48
CA SER A 44 -4.75 6.69 -12.46
C SER A 44 -5.17 7.93 -13.24
N VAL A 45 -4.18 8.73 -13.58
CA VAL A 45 -4.23 9.71 -14.67
C VAL A 45 -3.27 9.21 -15.75
N ALA A 46 -3.80 8.73 -16.86
CA ALA A 46 -3.00 8.31 -18.02
C ALA A 46 -2.97 9.42 -19.08
N THR A 47 -1.82 9.60 -19.73
CA THR A 47 -1.66 10.57 -20.82
C THR A 47 -1.30 9.83 -22.12
N GLY A 48 -1.93 10.18 -23.26
CA GLY A 48 -1.63 9.59 -24.56
C GLY A 48 -2.82 9.60 -25.52
N GLN A 49 -2.66 8.99 -26.70
CA GLN A 49 -3.72 8.96 -27.74
C GLN A 49 -4.92 8.07 -27.41
N ASN A 50 -4.83 7.18 -26.43
CA ASN A 50 -5.91 6.32 -25.92
C ASN A 50 -5.60 5.99 -24.45
N PRO A 51 -5.93 6.88 -23.49
CA PRO A 51 -5.59 6.67 -22.09
C PRO A 51 -6.51 5.63 -21.43
N VAL A 52 -5.95 4.92 -20.45
CA VAL A 52 -6.67 3.97 -19.59
C VAL A 52 -6.75 4.54 -18.19
N ARG A 53 -7.96 4.74 -17.69
CA ARG A 53 -8.22 5.06 -16.29
C ARG A 53 -8.31 3.77 -15.48
N LEU A 54 -7.56 3.69 -14.40
CA LEU A 54 -7.63 2.63 -13.40
C LEU A 54 -8.25 3.22 -12.14
N GLU A 55 -9.16 2.48 -11.51
CA GLU A 55 -9.70 2.79 -10.19
C GLU A 55 -9.78 1.49 -9.40
N PHE A 56 -9.06 1.38 -8.30
CA PHE A 56 -8.97 0.12 -7.56
C PHE A 56 -8.68 0.37 -6.09
N ARG A 57 -8.91 -0.65 -5.27
CA ARG A 57 -8.57 -0.61 -3.84
C ARG A 57 -7.49 -1.65 -3.55
N LEU A 58 -6.39 -1.22 -2.94
CA LEU A 58 -5.35 -2.12 -2.47
C LEU A 58 -5.57 -2.53 -1.01
N GLN A 59 -5.16 -3.75 -0.73
CA GLN A 59 -5.03 -4.35 0.60
C GLN A 59 -3.61 -4.89 0.72
N GLU A 60 -3.01 -4.67 1.89
CA GLU A 60 -1.70 -5.22 2.23
C GLU A 60 -1.85 -6.60 2.87
N GLY A 61 -1.00 -7.53 2.44
CA GLY A 61 -0.86 -8.87 2.98
C GLY A 61 0.51 -9.08 3.64
N ALA A 62 0.75 -10.31 4.08
CA ALA A 62 2.02 -10.68 4.69
C ALA A 62 3.20 -10.55 3.71
N GLY A 63 4.39 -10.22 4.23
CA GLY A 63 5.63 -10.20 3.43
C GLY A 63 5.68 -9.14 2.34
N GLY A 64 4.90 -8.05 2.46
CA GLY A 64 4.83 -6.98 1.47
C GLY A 64 3.99 -7.34 0.23
N GLN A 65 3.19 -8.42 0.29
CA GLN A 65 2.21 -8.71 -0.76
C GLN A 65 1.13 -7.62 -0.77
N VAL A 66 0.67 -7.25 -1.95
CA VAL A 66 -0.50 -6.39 -2.13
C VAL A 66 -1.47 -7.00 -3.12
N SER A 67 -2.75 -6.87 -2.83
CA SER A 67 -3.82 -7.36 -3.69
C SER A 67 -4.98 -6.39 -3.71
N GLY A 68 -5.77 -6.43 -4.76
CA GLY A 68 -6.89 -5.51 -4.91
C GLY A 68 -7.86 -5.91 -6.00
N THR A 69 -8.95 -5.15 -6.06
CA THR A 69 -9.93 -5.23 -7.14
C THR A 69 -10.37 -3.83 -7.51
N GLY A 70 -10.89 -3.68 -8.72
CA GLY A 70 -11.31 -2.39 -9.21
C GLY A 70 -11.87 -2.45 -10.61
N THR A 71 -11.72 -1.36 -11.34
CA THR A 71 -12.08 -1.27 -12.74
C THR A 71 -11.00 -0.58 -13.57
N ALA A 72 -10.99 -0.92 -14.86
CA ALA A 72 -10.26 -0.20 -15.90
C ALA A 72 -11.25 0.37 -16.92
N LYS A 73 -11.00 1.57 -17.41
CA LYS A 73 -11.78 2.19 -18.48
C LYS A 73 -10.84 2.85 -19.47
N GLU A 74 -10.81 2.32 -20.69
CA GLU A 74 -10.26 3.04 -21.85
C GLU A 74 -11.18 4.22 -22.19
N GLU A 75 -10.61 5.38 -22.54
CA GLU A 75 -11.38 6.64 -22.70
C GLU A 75 -12.62 6.51 -23.59
N ASN A 76 -12.50 5.79 -24.71
CA ASN A 76 -13.57 5.60 -25.69
C ASN A 76 -14.45 4.37 -25.41
N ALA A 77 -14.19 3.62 -24.34
CA ALA A 77 -14.99 2.46 -23.98
C ALA A 77 -16.34 2.89 -23.36
N ALA A 78 -17.40 2.17 -23.72
CA ALA A 78 -18.76 2.44 -23.25
C ALA A 78 -18.90 2.28 -21.72
N ALA A 79 -18.19 1.31 -21.14
CA ALA A 79 -18.28 0.98 -19.71
C ALA A 79 -16.90 0.61 -19.15
N PRO A 80 -16.66 0.84 -17.85
CA PRO A 80 -15.51 0.28 -17.15
C PRO A 80 -15.63 -1.25 -17.08
N VAL A 81 -14.49 -1.94 -17.17
CA VAL A 81 -14.38 -3.40 -17.01
C VAL A 81 -13.76 -3.75 -15.66
N PRO A 82 -14.20 -4.83 -14.99
CA PRO A 82 -13.63 -5.25 -13.72
C PRO A 82 -12.18 -5.72 -13.90
N ILE A 83 -11.33 -5.40 -12.92
CA ILE A 83 -9.94 -5.86 -12.88
C ILE A 83 -9.58 -6.44 -11.52
N THR A 84 -8.60 -7.34 -11.52
CA THR A 84 -7.90 -7.79 -10.32
C THR A 84 -6.49 -7.20 -10.29
N VAL A 85 -6.03 -6.88 -9.08
CA VAL A 85 -4.70 -6.31 -8.84
C VAL A 85 -3.92 -7.26 -7.95
N SER A 86 -2.68 -7.55 -8.33
CA SER A 86 -1.73 -8.29 -7.49
C SER A 86 -0.36 -7.63 -7.56
N GLY A 87 0.47 -7.81 -6.55
CA GLY A 87 1.77 -7.18 -6.55
C GLY A 87 2.54 -7.28 -5.26
N THR A 88 3.58 -6.47 -5.18
CA THR A 88 4.43 -6.34 -3.99
C THR A 88 4.74 -4.90 -3.70
N TYR A 89 4.81 -4.57 -2.43
CA TYR A 89 5.23 -3.28 -1.94
C TYR A 89 6.33 -3.45 -0.89
N GLN A 90 7.50 -2.91 -1.22
CA GLN A 90 8.68 -2.86 -0.38
C GLN A 90 9.27 -1.46 -0.51
N ARG A 91 8.87 -0.56 0.39
CA ARG A 91 9.16 0.87 0.31
C ARG A 91 10.60 1.18 -0.16
N PRO A 92 10.78 2.08 -1.14
CA PRO A 92 9.74 2.80 -1.88
C PRO A 92 9.17 2.02 -3.07
N ALA A 93 9.68 0.81 -3.37
CA ALA A 93 9.29 0.08 -4.56
C ALA A 93 7.86 -0.47 -4.47
N LEU A 94 7.04 -0.14 -5.45
CA LEU A 94 5.72 -0.72 -5.69
C LEU A 94 5.72 -1.39 -7.07
N SER A 95 5.26 -2.63 -7.12
CA SER A 95 5.04 -3.41 -8.33
C SER A 95 3.60 -3.88 -8.33
N LEU A 96 2.84 -3.58 -9.38
CA LEU A 96 1.46 -4.04 -9.54
C LEU A 96 1.25 -4.67 -10.92
N THR A 97 0.48 -5.74 -10.94
CA THR A 97 -0.05 -6.40 -12.12
C THR A 97 -1.57 -6.29 -12.11
N PHE A 98 -2.13 -5.96 -13.25
CA PHE A 98 -3.56 -5.77 -13.49
C PHE A 98 -4.04 -6.78 -14.52
N ASP A 99 -4.97 -7.63 -14.12
CA ASP A 99 -5.63 -8.58 -15.02
C ASP A 99 -7.07 -8.15 -15.29
N GLY A 100 -7.56 -8.42 -16.51
CA GLY A 100 -8.91 -8.05 -16.94
C GLY A 100 -9.01 -6.72 -17.70
N ILE A 101 -7.88 -6.07 -18.02
CA ILE A 101 -7.89 -4.85 -18.83
C ILE A 101 -8.32 -5.19 -20.26
N VAL A 102 -9.21 -4.36 -20.81
CA VAL A 102 -9.54 -4.33 -22.24
C VAL A 102 -8.98 -3.04 -22.82
N TYR A 103 -8.19 -3.16 -23.89
CA TYR A 103 -7.55 -2.05 -24.59
C TYR A 103 -7.70 -2.26 -26.10
N GLU A 104 -8.24 -1.26 -26.80
CA GLU A 104 -8.54 -1.34 -28.24
C GLU A 104 -9.34 -2.61 -28.62
N GLY A 105 -10.28 -2.99 -27.74
CA GLY A 105 -11.13 -4.17 -27.90
C GLY A 105 -10.42 -5.51 -27.70
N GLN A 106 -9.22 -5.53 -27.12
CA GLN A 106 -8.44 -6.74 -26.86
C GLN A 106 -8.16 -6.90 -25.36
N SER A 107 -8.21 -8.13 -24.87
CA SER A 107 -7.77 -8.44 -23.50
C SER A 107 -6.26 -8.33 -23.39
N VAL A 108 -5.79 -7.57 -22.40
CA VAL A 108 -4.38 -7.33 -22.12
C VAL A 108 -4.11 -7.42 -20.62
N GLN A 109 -2.87 -7.71 -20.26
CA GLN A 109 -2.39 -7.56 -18.89
C GLN A 109 -1.66 -6.23 -18.76
N GLY A 110 -1.91 -5.50 -17.68
CA GLY A 110 -1.15 -4.30 -17.31
C GLY A 110 -0.11 -4.61 -16.24
N ALA A 111 1.06 -4.00 -16.34
CA ALA A 111 2.06 -4.04 -15.28
C ALA A 111 2.65 -2.65 -15.04
N ILE A 112 2.92 -2.34 -13.77
CA ILE A 112 3.67 -1.16 -13.38
C ILE A 112 4.78 -1.54 -12.41
N GLN A 113 5.87 -0.78 -12.46
CA GLN A 113 6.91 -0.81 -11.46
C GLN A 113 7.37 0.62 -11.21
N GLY A 114 7.38 1.07 -9.97
CA GLY A 114 7.74 2.45 -9.66
C GLY A 114 8.07 2.68 -8.20
N SER A 115 8.50 3.89 -7.89
CA SER A 115 8.72 4.33 -6.51
C SER A 115 7.47 5.05 -6.02
N TYR A 116 6.87 4.53 -4.95
CA TYR A 116 5.78 5.14 -4.24
C TYR A 116 6.29 6.23 -3.30
N THR A 117 5.70 7.40 -3.44
CA THR A 117 5.90 8.55 -2.55
C THR A 117 4.55 8.92 -1.95
N SER A 118 4.45 8.97 -0.62
CA SER A 118 3.17 9.24 0.07
C SER A 118 2.55 10.61 -0.24
N VAL A 119 3.32 11.52 -0.83
CA VAL A 119 2.87 12.87 -1.22
C VAL A 119 2.49 12.95 -2.71
N GLY A 120 2.89 11.97 -3.54
CA GLY A 120 2.77 12.04 -5.00
C GLY A 120 2.27 10.77 -5.69
N GLY A 121 2.07 9.67 -4.96
CA GLY A 121 1.72 8.38 -5.53
C GLY A 121 2.88 7.77 -6.32
N VAL A 122 2.59 7.20 -7.50
CA VAL A 122 3.58 6.55 -8.39
C VAL A 122 3.47 7.13 -9.80
N SER A 123 4.47 7.89 -10.24
CA SER A 123 4.63 8.28 -11.65
C SER A 123 5.48 7.23 -12.36
N THR A 124 4.91 6.54 -13.35
CA THR A 124 5.56 5.43 -14.05
C THR A 124 4.88 5.13 -15.39
N THR A 125 5.26 4.03 -16.02
CA THR A 125 4.65 3.49 -17.24
C THR A 125 3.79 2.29 -16.89
N LEU A 126 2.54 2.30 -17.36
CA LEU A 126 1.70 1.12 -17.49
C LEU A 126 2.09 0.38 -18.78
N ARG A 127 2.71 -0.78 -18.61
CA ARG A 127 3.03 -1.68 -19.71
C ARG A 127 1.87 -2.63 -19.93
N LEU A 128 1.17 -2.45 -21.04
CA LEU A 128 0.14 -3.36 -21.51
C LEU A 128 0.77 -4.45 -22.37
N THR A 129 0.38 -5.70 -22.15
CA THR A 129 0.94 -6.85 -22.88
C THR A 129 -0.12 -7.86 -23.27
N ARG A 130 0.11 -8.52 -24.40
CA ARG A 130 -0.56 -9.74 -24.87
C ARG A 130 0.40 -10.50 -25.81
N PRO A 131 0.10 -11.74 -26.24
CA PRO A 131 1.00 -12.47 -27.13
C PRO A 131 1.38 -11.68 -28.38
N GLY A 132 2.69 -11.45 -28.59
CA GLY A 132 3.23 -10.74 -29.75
C GLY A 132 3.03 -9.22 -29.77
N TRP A 133 2.55 -8.61 -28.68
CA TRP A 133 2.27 -7.18 -28.64
C TRP A 133 2.51 -6.58 -27.24
N SER A 134 3.04 -5.36 -27.22
CA SER A 134 3.11 -4.54 -26.00
C SER A 134 2.92 -3.07 -26.31
N ARG A 135 2.39 -2.33 -25.34
CA ARG A 135 2.29 -0.86 -25.41
C ARG A 135 2.55 -0.25 -24.05
N ASP A 136 3.27 0.86 -24.06
CA ASP A 136 3.63 1.62 -22.88
C ASP A 136 2.79 2.90 -22.82
N ILE A 137 2.13 3.11 -21.69
CA ILE A 137 1.30 4.28 -21.42
C ILE A 137 1.85 4.99 -20.18
N PRO A 138 2.30 6.25 -20.27
CA PRO A 138 2.67 7.02 -19.09
C PRO A 138 1.45 7.22 -18.20
N ILE A 139 1.60 6.92 -16.90
CA ILE A 139 0.57 7.09 -15.89
C ILE A 139 1.09 7.75 -14.63
N LEU A 140 0.19 8.43 -13.94
CA LEU A 140 0.33 8.79 -12.54
C LEU A 140 -0.72 8.02 -11.74
N LEU A 141 -0.29 7.12 -10.86
CA LEU A 141 -1.15 6.54 -9.84
C LEU A 141 -1.17 7.44 -8.60
N GLN A 142 -2.35 7.71 -8.08
CA GLN A 142 -2.56 8.52 -6.88
C GLN A 142 -3.50 7.81 -5.94
N GLU A 143 -3.22 7.92 -4.64
CA GLU A 143 -4.18 7.56 -3.60
C GLU A 143 -5.33 8.58 -3.59
N LYS A 144 -6.55 8.10 -3.30
CA LYS A 144 -7.77 8.90 -3.19
C LYS A 144 -8.05 9.32 -1.75
#